data_AF-A0A5K3FT17-F1
#
_entry.id   AF-A0A5K3FT17-F1
#
_cell.length_a   1.000
_cell.length_b   1.000
_cell.length_c   1.000
_cell.angle_alpha   90.00
_cell.angle_beta   90.00
_cell.angle_gamma   90.00
#
_symmetry.space_group_name_H-M   'P 1'
#
loop_
_entity.id
_entity.type
_entity.pdbx_description
1 polymer ?
#
loop_
_entity_poly.entity_id
_entity_poly.type
_entity_poly.pdbx_seq_one_letter_code
_entity_poly.pdbx_strand_id
1 'polypeptide(L)'
;MREDVQPTASNMHLISYSVELEQLAEEWLAHCDHRKPDSKMFPQYKGVGQILTIQHTENLTFEDTYYYLRAQKDYYDFENNECEDYCGDYEQVSNTL
;
A
#
# COMPACT_ATOMS: atom_id res chain seq x y z
N MET A 1 -1.78 -12.77 -1.43
CA MET A 1 -0.67 -11.85 -1.79
C MET A 1 0.54 -12.06 -0.90
N ARG A 2 0.47 -11.77 0.41
CA ARG A 2 1.62 -11.93 1.34
C ARG A 2 2.09 -13.36 1.53
N GLU A 3 1.17 -14.33 1.53
CA GLU A 3 1.50 -15.75 1.66
C GLU A 3 2.16 -16.34 0.41
N ASP A 4 1.92 -15.74 -0.76
CA ASP A 4 2.34 -16.25 -2.07
C ASP A 4 3.47 -15.43 -2.71
N VAL A 5 4.20 -14.63 -1.91
CA VAL A 5 5.36 -13.88 -2.41
C VAL A 5 6.44 -14.81 -2.92
N GLN A 6 7.15 -14.38 -3.96
CA GLN A 6 8.24 -15.13 -4.56
C GLN A 6 9.46 -14.21 -4.68
N PRO A 7 10.63 -14.61 -4.15
CA PRO A 7 10.85 -15.81 -3.35
C PRO A 7 10.06 -15.81 -2.03
N THR A 8 9.90 -16.99 -1.42
CA THR A 8 9.11 -17.14 -0.19
C THR A 8 9.78 -16.42 0.98
N ALA A 9 9.03 -15.55 1.66
CA ALA A 9 9.50 -14.83 2.83
C ALA A 9 9.53 -15.71 4.09
N SER A 10 10.59 -15.60 4.89
CA SER A 10 10.76 -16.36 6.14
C SER A 10 10.22 -15.64 7.38
N ASN A 11 9.94 -14.34 7.28
CA ASN A 11 9.57 -13.43 8.38
C ASN A 11 8.30 -12.61 8.07
N MET A 12 7.44 -13.09 7.18
CA MET A 12 6.21 -12.38 6.82
C MET A 12 5.21 -12.38 7.98
N HIS A 13 4.89 -11.20 8.49
CA HIS A 13 3.88 -11.06 9.55
C HIS A 13 2.46 -11.14 8.97
N LEU A 14 1.53 -11.72 9.74
CA LEU A 14 0.10 -11.67 9.48
C LEU A 14 -0.41 -10.24 9.71
N ILE A 15 -1.21 -9.72 8.78
CA ILE A 15 -1.88 -8.43 8.94
C ILE A 15 -3.20 -8.65 9.67
N SER A 16 -3.47 -7.82 10.67
CA SER A 16 -4.78 -7.69 11.30
C SER A 16 -5.36 -6.30 11.04
N TYR A 17 -6.68 -6.21 11.09
CA TYR A 17 -7.36 -4.93 11.03
C TYR A 17 -6.99 -4.03 12.22
N SER A 18 -6.87 -2.73 12.00
CA SER A 18 -6.68 -1.73 13.06
C SER A 18 -7.68 -0.59 12.85
N VAL A 19 -8.51 -0.38 13.87
CA VAL A 19 -9.50 0.71 13.90
C VAL A 19 -8.79 2.07 13.95
N GLU A 20 -7.62 2.14 14.59
CA GLU A 20 -6.81 3.36 14.63
C GLU A 20 -6.30 3.75 13.23
N LEU A 21 -5.86 2.77 12.43
CA LEU A 21 -5.41 3.03 11.05
C LEU A 21 -6.56 3.39 10.11
N GLU A 22 -7.74 2.78 10.29
CA GLU A 22 -8.96 3.18 9.58
C GLU A 22 -9.30 4.65 9.84
N GLN A 23 -9.33 5.07 11.11
CA GLN A 23 -9.65 6.46 11.48
C GLN A 23 -8.67 7.47 10.87
N LEU A 24 -7.37 7.15 10.88
CA LEU A 24 -6.37 8.00 10.22
C LEU A 24 -6.61 8.11 8.71
N ALA A 25 -7.01 7.00 8.06
CA ALA A 25 -7.34 7.01 6.64
C ALA A 25 -8.58 7.86 6.35
N GLU A 26 -9.66 7.72 7.13
CA GLU A 26 -10.86 8.54 7.01
C GLU A 26 -10.57 10.03 7.22
N GLU A 27 -9.78 10.37 8.24
CA GLU A 27 -9.36 11.74 8.53
C GLU A 27 -8.62 12.34 7.32
N TRP A 28 -7.69 11.61 6.71
CA TRP A 28 -6.94 12.11 5.55
C TRP A 28 -7.83 12.27 4.32
N LEU A 29 -8.70 11.29 4.05
CA LEU A 29 -9.60 11.32 2.90
C LEU A 29 -10.57 12.51 2.96
N ALA A 30 -10.93 12.99 4.15
CA ALA A 30 -11.77 14.18 4.33
C ALA A 30 -11.13 15.48 3.79
N HIS A 31 -9.81 15.52 3.61
CA HIS A 31 -9.14 16.66 2.97
C HIS A 31 -9.37 16.73 1.47
N CYS A 32 -9.83 15.64 0.83
CA CYS A 32 -9.96 15.52 -0.62
C CYS A 32 -8.65 15.88 -1.37
N ASP A 33 -7.49 15.57 -0.76
CA ASP A 33 -6.18 15.73 -1.40
C ASP A 33 -5.73 14.40 -2.02
N HIS A 34 -5.12 14.49 -3.21
CA HIS A 34 -4.60 13.36 -3.96
C HIS A 34 -3.17 12.99 -3.54
N ARG A 35 -2.56 13.79 -2.66
CA ARG A 35 -1.21 13.55 -2.13
C ARG A 35 -1.28 12.79 -0.80
N LYS A 36 -0.22 12.05 -0.48
CA LYS A 36 -0.01 11.48 0.87
C LYS A 36 0.30 12.63 1.87
N PRO A 37 -0.07 12.52 3.15
CA PRO A 37 0.17 13.56 4.15
C PRO A 37 1.65 13.75 4.41
N ASP A 38 2.06 15.01 4.51
CA ASP A 38 3.39 15.35 5.01
C ASP A 38 3.43 15.15 6.52
N SER A 39 4.14 14.11 6.97
CA SER A 39 4.32 13.80 8.40
C SER A 39 4.95 14.94 9.24
N LYS A 40 5.56 15.97 8.62
CA LYS A 40 6.02 17.17 9.34
C LYS A 40 4.85 18.10 9.69
N MET A 41 3.85 18.16 8.83
CA MET A 41 2.64 18.97 9.03
C MET A 41 1.56 18.20 9.79
N PHE A 42 1.49 16.89 9.58
CA PHE A 42 0.53 15.97 10.21
C PHE A 42 1.27 14.86 10.95
N PRO A 43 1.80 15.12 12.16
CA PRO A 43 2.63 14.17 12.91
C PRO A 43 1.96 12.85 13.25
N GLN A 44 0.62 12.79 13.29
CA GLN A 44 -0.15 11.57 13.53
C GLN A 44 0.06 10.50 12.45
N TYR A 45 0.48 10.89 11.24
CA TYR A 45 0.81 9.97 10.15
C TYR A 45 2.29 9.54 10.14
N LYS A 46 3.10 10.00 11.10
CA LYS A 46 4.53 9.67 11.13
C LYS A 46 4.73 8.16 11.37
N GLY A 47 5.42 7.52 10.43
CA GLY A 47 5.68 6.07 10.48
C GLY A 47 4.50 5.20 10.03
N VAL A 48 3.42 5.81 9.52
CA VAL A 48 2.27 5.10 8.96
C VAL A 48 2.44 5.02 7.45
N GLY A 49 2.57 3.80 6.92
CA GLY A 49 2.58 3.54 5.47
C GLY A 49 1.20 3.80 4.86
N GLN A 50 1.16 4.23 3.60
CA GLN A 50 -0.09 4.61 2.93
C GLN A 50 -0.10 4.25 1.46
N ILE A 51 -1.22 3.67 1.05
CA ILE A 51 -1.59 3.43 -0.34
C ILE A 51 -2.82 4.30 -0.60
N LEU A 52 -2.73 5.20 -1.58
CA LEU A 52 -3.79 6.14 -1.91
C LEU A 52 -4.09 6.00 -3.39
N THR A 53 -5.33 5.65 -3.71
CA THR A 53 -5.79 5.45 -5.08
C THR A 53 -6.83 6.51 -5.44
N ILE A 54 -6.64 7.17 -6.58
CA ILE A 54 -7.58 8.14 -7.12
C ILE A 54 -8.32 7.44 -8.25
N GLN A 55 -9.63 7.33 -8.12
CA GLN A 55 -10.46 6.77 -9.20
C GLN A 55 -11.62 7.69 -9.52
N HIS A 56 -12.00 7.68 -10.79
CA HIS A 56 -13.17 8.40 -11.30
C HIS A 56 -14.43 7.53 -11.33
N THR A 57 -14.33 6.24 -10.97
CA THR A 57 -15.47 5.32 -10.88
C THR A 57 -16.11 5.41 -9.51
N GLU A 58 -17.44 5.34 -9.45
CA GLU A 58 -18.20 5.38 -8.19
C GLU A 58 -18.17 4.04 -7.44
N ASN A 59 -17.76 2.95 -8.07
CA ASN A 59 -17.87 1.59 -7.53
C ASN A 59 -16.52 0.86 -7.49
N LEU A 60 -15.53 1.44 -6.82
CA LEU A 60 -14.27 0.74 -6.57
C LEU A 60 -14.50 -0.40 -5.56
N THR A 61 -14.11 -1.62 -5.93
CA THR A 61 -14.16 -2.77 -5.03
C THR A 61 -12.79 -3.05 -4.41
N PHE A 62 -12.79 -3.84 -3.32
CA PHE A 62 -11.55 -4.39 -2.76
C PHE A 62 -10.84 -5.32 -3.76
N GLU A 63 -11.58 -6.01 -4.63
CA GLU A 63 -11.00 -6.89 -5.65
C GLU A 63 -10.24 -6.10 -6.71
N ASP A 64 -10.79 -4.98 -7.17
CA ASP A 64 -10.09 -4.06 -8.09
C ASP A 64 -8.78 -3.55 -7.47
N THR A 65 -8.83 -3.18 -6.19
CA THR A 65 -7.65 -2.74 -5.44
C THR A 65 -6.62 -3.87 -5.34
N TYR A 66 -7.06 -5.11 -5.09
CA TYR A 66 -6.18 -6.28 -5.05
C TYR A 66 -5.48 -6.52 -6.38
N TYR A 67 -6.21 -6.44 -7.50
CA TYR A 67 -5.63 -6.62 -8.84
C TYR A 67 -4.65 -5.52 -9.20
N TYR A 68 -4.96 -4.26 -8.87
CA TYR A 68 -4.05 -3.13 -9.05
C TYR A 68 -2.72 -3.36 -8.32
N LEU A 69 -2.78 -3.71 -7.04
CA LEU A 69 -1.59 -3.99 -6.23
C LEU A 69 -0.80 -5.21 -6.74
N ARG A 70 -1.51 -6.23 -7.22
CA ARG A 70 -0.86 -7.44 -7.74
C ARG A 70 -0.16 -7.20 -9.07
N ALA A 71 -0.70 -6.35 -9.94
CA ALA A 71 -0.08 -6.03 -11.23
C ALA A 71 1.30 -5.35 -11.07
N GLN A 72 1.47 -4.55 -10.00
CA GLN A 72 2.76 -3.93 -9.67
C GLN A 72 3.88 -4.96 -9.40
N LYS A 73 3.54 -6.19 -8.98
CA LYS A 73 4.51 -7.27 -8.80
C LYS A 73 5.30 -7.56 -10.07
N ASP A 74 4.66 -7.47 -11.23
CA ASP A 74 5.27 -7.84 -12.51
C ASP A 74 6.40 -6.88 -12.91
N TYR A 75 6.49 -5.72 -12.26
CA TYR A 75 7.57 -4.73 -12.46
C TYR A 75 8.69 -4.82 -11.42
N TYR A 76 8.55 -5.65 -10.39
CA TYR A 76 9.51 -5.74 -9.29
C TYR A 76 10.44 -6.93 -9.46
N ASP A 77 11.73 -6.67 -9.64
CA ASP A 77 12.79 -7.67 -9.60
C ASP A 77 13.35 -7.78 -8.17
N PHE A 78 12.97 -8.85 -7.48
CA PHE A 78 13.43 -9.13 -6.13
C PHE A 78 14.95 -9.37 -6.06
N GLU A 79 15.55 -10.04 -7.04
CA GLU A 79 16.96 -10.44 -6.98
C GLU A 79 17.89 -9.23 -7.06
N ASN A 80 17.51 -8.24 -7.87
CA ASN A 80 18.25 -6.99 -8.01
C ASN A 80 17.73 -5.88 -7.08
N ASN A 81 16.59 -6.08 -6.42
CA ASN A 81 15.87 -5.06 -5.66
C ASN A 81 15.64 -3.80 -6.53
N GLU A 82 15.19 -4.04 -7.76
CA GLU A 82 14.94 -3.03 -8.78
C GLU A 82 13.49 -3.06 -9.20
N CYS A 83 12.99 -1.89 -9.61
CA CYS A 83 11.65 -1.76 -10.11
C CYS A 83 11.67 -1.11 -11.49
N GLU A 84 11.15 -1.81 -12.50
CA GLU A 84 11.12 -1.34 -13.88
C GLU A 84 10.09 -0.21 -14.09
N ASP A 85 9.09 -0.11 -13.21
CA ASP A 85 8.07 0.94 -13.15
C ASP A 85 7.72 1.21 -11.67
N TYR A 86 6.52 1.69 -11.36
CA TYR A 86 6.05 1.86 -9.99
C TYR A 86 5.62 0.53 -9.36
N CYS A 87 6.26 0.15 -8.24
CA CYS A 87 5.88 -0.99 -7.41
C CYS A 87 5.78 -0.69 -5.91
N GLY A 88 5.80 0.58 -5.52
CA GLY A 88 5.85 0.97 -4.10
C GLY A 88 4.65 0.48 -3.28
N ASP A 89 3.47 0.34 -3.89
CA ASP A 89 2.32 -0.21 -3.16
C ASP A 89 2.42 -1.74 -3.04
N TYR A 90 2.93 -2.42 -4.06
CA TYR A 90 3.23 -3.85 -3.98
C TYR A 90 4.24 -4.13 -2.86
N GLU A 91 5.35 -3.40 -2.83
CA GLU A 91 6.38 -3.52 -1.79
C GLU A 91 5.79 -3.29 -0.39
N GLN A 92 4.94 -2.27 -0.23
CA GLN A 92 4.30 -1.99 1.05
C GLN A 92 3.38 -3.14 1.50
N VAL A 93 2.57 -3.71 0.60
CA VAL A 93 1.68 -4.84 0.95
C VAL A 93 2.46 -6.13 1.16
N SER A 94 3.56 -6.33 0.45
CA SER A 94 4.38 -7.53 0.55
C SER A 94 5.53 -7.44 1.55
N ASN A 95 5.76 -6.30 2.23
CA ASN A 95 6.88 -6.09 3.16
C ASN A 95 8.20 -6.67 2.63
N THR A 96 8.54 -6.37 1.37
CA THR A 96 9.71 -6.97 0.70
C THR A 96 11.07 -6.42 1.14
N LEU A 97 11.11 -5.68 2.27
CA LEU A 97 12.31 -5.09 2.87
C LEU A 97 12.36 -5.34 4.37
#